data_AF-A0A2H0QZI6-F1
#
_entry.id   AF-A0A2H0QZI6-F1
#
_cell.length_a   1.000
_cell.length_b   1.000
_cell.length_c   1.000
_cell.angle_alpha   90.00
_cell.angle_beta   90.00
_cell.angle_gamma   90.00
#
_symmetry.space_group_name_H-M   'P 1'
#
loop_
_entity.id
_entity.type
_entity.pdbx_description
1 polymer ?
#
loop_
_entity_poly.entity_id
_entity_poly.type
_entity_poly.pdbx_seq_one_letter_code
_entity_poly.pdbx_strand_id
1 'polypeptide(L)'
;MVKKFTVPCDFGGTRAPFTIYIGEPESTHHPLHFQAEWLGKNRGGNIPADIMDSIAKLYELSKKNNVSFEELCVYAISDQVDDDFDEAPVPS
;
A
#
# COMPACT_ATOMS: atom_id res chain seq x y z
N MET A 1 12.25 -4.96 -7.99
CA MET A 1 11.97 -3.68 -8.68
C MET A 1 11.38 -2.74 -7.63
N VAL A 2 10.85 -1.56 -7.98
CA VAL A 2 10.10 -0.72 -7.03
C VAL A 2 8.76 -0.33 -7.67
N LYS A 3 7.66 -0.76 -7.08
CA LYS A 3 6.30 -0.34 -7.42
C LYS A 3 5.90 0.89 -6.61
N LYS A 4 5.02 1.71 -7.19
CA LYS A 4 4.50 2.93 -6.56
C LYS A 4 3.01 2.72 -6.35
N PHE A 5 2.51 2.99 -5.16
CA PHE A 5 1.09 2.88 -4.83
C PHE A 5 0.62 4.16 -4.20
N THR A 6 -0.62 4.55 -4.50
CA THR A 6 -1.26 5.68 -3.86
C THR A 6 -2.21 5.15 -2.81
N VAL A 7 -1.92 5.46 -1.54
CA VAL A 7 -2.73 5.04 -0.41
C VAL A 7 -3.30 6.25 0.32
N PRO A 8 -4.50 6.17 0.90
CA PRO A 8 -5.03 7.24 1.73
C PRO A 8 -4.29 7.28 3.07
N CYS A 9 -3.47 8.31 3.28
CA CYS A 9 -2.81 8.56 4.56
C CYS A 9 -3.55 9.62 5.37
N ASP A 10 -3.45 9.56 6.69
CA ASP A 10 -4.04 10.57 7.57
C ASP A 10 -3.08 11.74 7.76
N PHE A 11 -3.58 12.96 7.66
CA PHE A 11 -2.84 14.19 7.92
C PHE A 11 -3.60 15.04 8.93
N GLY A 12 -3.52 14.66 10.21
CA GLY A 12 -4.18 15.38 11.29
C GLY A 12 -5.71 15.29 11.21
N GLY A 13 -6.24 14.12 10.84
CA GLY A 13 -7.68 13.88 10.70
C GLY A 13 -8.24 14.09 9.28
N THR A 14 -7.41 14.49 8.32
CA THR A 14 -7.78 14.57 6.91
C THR A 14 -7.08 13.46 6.12
N ARG A 15 -7.84 12.59 5.46
CA ARG A 15 -7.27 11.57 4.57
C ARG A 15 -6.86 12.19 3.25
N ALA A 16 -5.58 12.07 2.88
CA ALA A 16 -5.09 12.52 1.58
C ALA A 16 -4.27 11.43 0.89
N PRO A 17 -4.30 11.37 -0.45
CA PRO A 17 -3.54 10.40 -1.21
C PRO A 17 -2.03 10.64 -1.03
N PHE A 18 -1.32 9.57 -0.68
CA PHE A 18 0.14 9.57 -0.55
C PHE A 18 0.74 8.43 -1.37
N THR A 19 1.74 8.76 -2.18
CA THR A 19 2.45 7.76 -2.98
C THR A 19 3.52 7.09 -2.14
N ILE A 20 3.28 5.84 -1.78
CA ILE A 20 4.26 4.94 -1.17
C ILE A 20 4.99 4.15 -2.26
N TYR A 21 6.21 3.74 -1.94
CA TYR A 21 7.08 2.95 -2.81
C TYR A 21 7.29 1.58 -2.16
N ILE A 22 6.90 0.53 -2.85
CA ILE A 22 7.04 -0.85 -2.42
C ILE A 22 8.10 -1.49 -3.29
N GLY A 23 9.28 -1.75 -2.72
CA GLY A 23 10.36 -2.47 -3.38
C GLY A 23 10.63 -3.80 -2.70
N GLU A 24 11.88 -4.28 -2.76
CA GLU A 24 12.39 -5.32 -1.86
C GLU A 24 12.70 -4.69 -0.50
N PRO A 25 11.85 -4.88 0.53
CA PRO A 25 12.17 -4.39 1.85
C PRO A 25 13.28 -5.24 2.47
N GLU A 26 14.13 -4.58 3.25
CA GLU A 26 15.12 -5.27 4.07
C GLU A 26 14.40 -6.18 5.07
N SER A 27 14.88 -7.41 5.23
CA SER A 27 14.23 -8.44 6.06
C SER A 27 14.13 -8.12 7.55
N THR A 28 14.78 -7.05 8.00
CA THR A 28 14.91 -6.65 9.40
C THR A 28 13.84 -5.65 9.84
N HIS A 29 13.26 -4.88 8.91
CA HIS A 29 12.37 -3.76 9.22
C HIS A 29 11.08 -3.80 8.41
N HIS A 30 10.04 -3.12 8.93
CA HIS A 30 8.77 -3.01 8.22
C HIS A 30 8.96 -2.28 6.87
N PRO A 31 8.36 -2.77 5.75
CA PRO A 31 8.58 -2.21 4.41
C PRO A 31 8.32 -0.70 4.30
N LEU A 32 7.35 -0.22 5.10
CA LEU A 32 6.93 1.18 5.13
C LEU A 32 7.53 2.02 6.25
N HIS A 33 8.42 1.47 7.10
CA HIS A 33 8.89 2.15 8.30
C HIS A 33 9.51 3.52 8.00
N PHE A 34 10.49 3.56 7.09
CA PHE A 34 11.17 4.79 6.71
C PHE A 34 10.24 5.80 6.02
N GLN A 35 9.26 5.30 5.26
CA GLN A 35 8.31 6.15 4.54
C GLN A 35 7.28 6.76 5.48
N ALA A 36 6.79 6.00 6.46
CA ALA A 36 5.93 6.50 7.52
C ALA A 36 6.65 7.57 8.35
N GLU A 37 7.91 7.31 8.72
CA GLU A 37 8.71 8.29 9.47
C GLU A 37 8.94 9.58 8.65
N TRP A 38 9.28 9.46 7.37
CA TRP A 38 9.44 10.60 6.49
C TRP A 38 8.13 11.38 6.31
N LEU A 39 7.00 10.67 6.19
CA LEU A 39 5.68 11.29 6.07
C LEU A 39 5.35 12.14 7.30
N GLY A 40 5.61 11.60 8.50
CA GLY A 40 5.42 12.31 9.75
C GLY A 40 6.31 13.53 9.87
N LYS A 41 7.60 13.39 9.55
CA LYS A 41 8.59 14.47 9.69
C LYS A 41 8.44 15.58 8.64
N ASN A 42 8.17 15.23 7.38
CA ASN A 42 8.20 16.18 6.27
C ASN A 42 6.82 16.73 5.91
N ARG A 43 5.76 15.91 6.03
CA ARG A 43 4.41 16.27 5.60
C ARG A 43 3.41 16.38 6.76
N GLY A 44 3.82 15.99 7.98
CA GLY A 44 2.94 15.99 9.16
C GLY A 44 1.83 14.95 9.08
N GLY A 45 2.03 13.89 8.27
CA GLY A 45 1.04 12.82 8.08
C GLY A 45 1.45 11.52 8.75
N ASN A 46 0.48 10.67 9.01
CA ASN A 46 0.68 9.33 9.53
C ASN A 46 0.02 8.30 8.61
N ILE A 47 0.70 7.18 8.38
CA ILE A 47 0.12 6.06 7.66
C ILE A 47 -0.83 5.34 8.62
N PRO A 48 -2.10 5.08 8.24
CA PRO A 48 -3.04 4.35 9.08
C PRO A 48 -2.49 2.97 9.46
N ALA A 49 -2.76 2.54 10.69
CA ALA A 49 -2.32 1.24 11.18
C ALA A 49 -2.89 0.09 10.31
N ASP A 50 -4.11 0.23 9.78
CA ASP A 50 -4.73 -0.74 8.88
C ASP A 50 -3.89 -0.99 7.61
N ILE A 51 -3.29 0.07 7.04
CA ILE A 51 -2.44 -0.05 5.85
C ILE A 51 -1.10 -0.68 6.20
N MET A 52 -0.51 -0.28 7.34
CA MET A 52 0.72 -0.91 7.81
C MET A 52 0.52 -2.41 8.07
N ASP A 53 -0.55 -2.79 8.77
CA ASP A 53 -0.87 -4.19 9.07
C ASP A 53 -1.16 -5.00 7.80
N SER A 54 -1.91 -4.44 6.85
CA SER A 54 -2.18 -5.08 5.55
C SER A 54 -0.87 -5.36 4.80
N ILE A 55 0.03 -4.38 4.75
CA ILE A 55 1.34 -4.50 4.11
C ILE A 55 2.24 -5.52 4.84
N ALA A 56 2.22 -5.55 6.17
CA ALA A 56 2.94 -6.54 6.96
C ALA A 56 2.47 -7.96 6.65
N LYS A 57 1.15 -8.17 6.61
CA LYS A 57 0.54 -9.46 6.24
C LYS A 57 0.91 -9.88 4.83
N LEU A 58 0.86 -8.96 3.87
CA LEU A 58 1.29 -9.22 2.49
C LEU A 58 2.77 -9.62 2.43
N TYR A 59 3.63 -9.00 3.23
CA TYR A 59 5.05 -9.33 3.30
C TYR A 59 5.30 -10.73 3.89
N GLU A 60 4.59 -11.08 4.97
CA GLU A 60 4.66 -12.44 5.52
C GLU A 60 4.15 -13.48 4.52
N LEU A 61 3.03 -13.18 3.85
CA LEU A 61 2.43 -14.07 2.85
C LEU A 61 3.35 -14.25 1.64
N SER A 62 4.03 -13.19 1.21
CA SER A 62 4.98 -13.24 0.11
C SER A 62 6.19 -14.11 0.45
N LYS A 63 6.73 -13.97 1.68
CA LYS A 63 7.80 -14.84 2.18
C LYS A 63 7.36 -16.29 2.31
N LYS A 64 6.15 -16.53 2.83
CA LYS A 64 5.61 -17.87 3.05
C LYS A 64 5.36 -18.62 1.74
N ASN A 65 4.87 -17.94 0.71
CA ASN A 65 4.57 -18.54 -0.58
C ASN A 65 5.72 -18.40 -1.59
N ASN A 66 6.82 -17.76 -1.21
CA ASN A 66 7.95 -17.45 -2.08
C ASN A 66 7.53 -16.66 -3.35
N VAL A 67 6.58 -15.73 -3.20
CA VAL A 67 6.09 -14.88 -4.28
C VAL A 67 6.64 -13.47 -4.16
N SER A 68 6.65 -12.75 -5.28
CA SER A 68 7.10 -11.35 -5.31
C SER A 68 6.16 -10.47 -4.49
N PHE A 69 6.69 -9.89 -3.41
CA PHE A 69 5.96 -8.97 -2.52
C PHE A 69 5.34 -7.80 -3.28
N GLU A 70 6.08 -7.25 -4.24
CA GLU A 70 5.62 -6.17 -5.12
C GLU A 70 4.33 -6.53 -5.84
N GLU A 71 4.28 -7.70 -6.48
CA GLU A 71 3.12 -8.17 -7.26
C GLU A 71 1.95 -8.52 -6.34
N LEU A 72 2.22 -9.09 -5.16
CA LEU A 72 1.19 -9.37 -4.17
C LEU A 72 0.54 -8.07 -3.66
N CYS A 73 1.32 -7.01 -3.45
CA CYS A 73 0.79 -5.69 -3.12
C CYS A 73 -0.02 -5.09 -4.27
N VAL A 74 0.43 -5.23 -5.54
CA VAL A 74 -0.37 -4.79 -6.70
C VAL A 74 -1.73 -5.46 -6.70
N TYR A 75 -1.75 -6.77 -6.50
CA TYR A 75 -2.98 -7.55 -6.48
C TYR A 75 -3.93 -7.08 -5.37
N ALA A 76 -3.45 -7.03 -4.13
CA ALA A 76 -4.29 -6.68 -2.98
C ALA A 76 -4.76 -5.22 -2.97
N ILE A 77 -3.98 -4.29 -3.51
CA ILE A 77 -4.36 -2.88 -3.59
C ILE A 77 -5.31 -2.65 -4.77
N SER A 78 -5.13 -3.33 -5.90
CA SER A 78 -6.05 -3.21 -7.05
C SER A 78 -7.44 -3.75 -6.71
N ASP A 79 -7.50 -4.86 -5.97
CA ASP A 79 -8.75 -5.47 -5.49
C ASP A 79 -9.61 -4.51 -4.63
N GLN A 80 -8.99 -3.52 -3.95
CA GLN A 80 -9.71 -2.48 -3.21
C GLN A 80 -10.24 -1.33 -4.08
N VAL A 81 -9.84 -1.24 -5.35
CA VAL A 81 -10.33 -0.23 -6.30
C VAL A 81 -11.46 -0.78 -7.17
N ASP A 82 -11.73 -2.09 -7.11
CA ASP A 82 -12.74 -2.78 -7.92
C ASP A 82 -14.13 -2.89 -7.26
N ASP A 83 -14.52 -1.94 -6.39
CA ASP A 83 -15.95 -1.70 -6.03
C ASP A 83 -16.61 -0.66 -6.97
N ASP A 84 -15.91 -0.24 -8.03
CA ASP A 84 -16.45 0.53 -9.16
C ASP A 84 -16.26 -0.27 -10.47
N PHE A 85 -16.75 -1.52 -10.49
CA PHE A 85 -17.20 -2.10 -11.77
C PHE A 85 -18.45 -1.34 -12.22
N ASP A 86 -18.23 -0.15 -12.79
CA ASP A 86 -19.21 0.56 -13.59
C ASP A 86 -19.65 -0.41 -14.69
N GLU A 87 -20.90 -0.85 -14.57
CA GLU A 87 -21.62 -1.68 -15.51
C GLU A 87 -21.45 -1.08 -16.91
N ALA A 88 -20.57 -1.68 -17.71
CA ALA A 88 -20.40 -1.26 -19.09
C ALA A 88 -21.77 -1.32 -19.79
N PRO A 89 -22.29 -0.22 -20.37
CA PRO A 89 -23.57 -0.26 -21.05
C PRO A 89 -23.44 -1.21 -22.24
N VAL A 90 -24.27 -2.26 -22.20
CA VAL A 90 -24.44 -3.26 -23.25
C VAL A 90 -24.66 -2.58 -24.60
N PRO A 91 -23.84 -2.86 -25.64
CA PRO A 91 -24.15 -2.38 -26.97
C PRO A 91 -25.40 -3.11 -27.49
N SER A 92 -26.44 -2.34 -27.82
CA SER A 92 -27.66 -2.81 -28.51
C SER A 92 -27.45 -2.90 -30.01
#